data_AF-A0A3B8KTV3-F1
#
_entry.id   AF-A0A3B8KTV3-F1
#
_cell.length_a   1.000
_cell.length_b   1.000
_cell.length_c   1.000
_cell.angle_alpha   90.00
_cell.angle_beta   90.00
_cell.angle_gamma   90.00
#
_symmetry.space_group_name_H-M   'P 1'
#
loop_
_entity.id
_entity.type
_entity.pdbx_description
1 polymer ?
#
loop_
_entity_poly.entity_id
_entity_poly.type
_entity_poly.pdbx_seq_one_letter_code
_entity_poly.pdbx_strand_id
1 'polypeptide(L)'
;PYASINERRDNWRADFYKRFAPVVEKAKTPGEAATLLNRTIFGKVKVRYSTGRPKADQSPYESIESGLASCTGLSVLLIDACRAVGVPARFVGTPLWADGSGNHSWIEVYHKGDWHFTGAAEPTGNQLDRAWFLGRASKALADHPRHAIFATSYKPTGHSFPMVWLPKATFVHAVNVTSRYLPRKSSPAGPDPAVSATALKSLTTWLKQVRDKRPPLHKQDFAKAALTKPDSAKAKNLLWADHVKMIRADRAAEMKARVLTHGNHKMPFHYTIYGKKPKNGRSLYISLHGGGGTTKAVNDGQWNNQKRLYKPAEGVYLAPRAPTNTWNLWHQGHIDPLFDRLIENLIVFEDVDPDRVYLMGYSAGGDGVYQVAPRMADRLAAAAMMAGHPNDSTPHSLRNIGFTIHMGGKDSAYNRNKVAASWGQQLDALRKADPKGYPHLVKIYPNKGHWMDRLDAAAVPWMAKFRRNLHPERIVWRQDDVTHSRFYWLAVDAKNRKGRSTLIASRKGQTIQIETSPVKRLTIRLNDSMLDLDKPIRIQSGKLKLHEAVVPRTLAALSTTLQERGDPNGVFTAEVSIEWPEPDSAKETAKK
;
A
#
# COMPACT_ATOMS: atom_id res chain seq x y z
N PRO A 1 -34.47 31.55 -32.19
CA PRO A 1 -33.07 31.04 -32.08
C PRO A 1 -32.18 31.75 -31.03
N TYR A 2 -32.64 32.84 -30.39
CA TYR A 2 -31.77 33.72 -29.58
C TYR A 2 -32.16 33.80 -28.10
N ALA A 3 -32.99 32.89 -27.64
CA ALA A 3 -33.38 32.82 -26.24
C ALA A 3 -32.63 31.73 -25.50
N SER A 4 -32.52 31.90 -24.19
CA SER A 4 -31.95 30.99 -23.23
C SER A 4 -33.01 30.08 -22.60
N ILE A 5 -34.22 30.62 -22.34
CA ILE A 5 -35.36 29.96 -21.68
C ILE A 5 -36.70 30.49 -22.29
N ASN A 6 -37.69 30.82 -21.46
CA ASN A 6 -38.99 31.35 -21.83
C ASN A 6 -39.11 32.89 -21.76
N GLU A 7 -37.98 33.61 -21.69
CA GLU A 7 -37.94 35.07 -21.59
C GLU A 7 -38.61 35.78 -22.80
N ARG A 8 -38.98 37.06 -22.66
CA ARG A 8 -39.48 37.86 -23.80
C ARG A 8 -38.45 37.87 -24.92
N ARG A 9 -38.90 37.77 -26.17
CA ARG A 9 -38.01 37.80 -27.33
C ARG A 9 -37.68 39.24 -27.71
N ASP A 10 -36.48 39.67 -27.37
CA ASP A 10 -35.96 41.01 -27.66
C ASP A 10 -34.98 41.00 -28.84
N ASN A 11 -34.92 42.09 -29.60
CA ASN A 11 -33.91 42.30 -30.63
C ASN A 11 -32.64 42.95 -30.06
N TRP A 12 -31.97 42.26 -29.13
CA TRP A 12 -30.82 42.78 -28.39
C TRP A 12 -29.48 42.69 -29.13
N ARG A 13 -29.36 41.82 -30.14
CA ARG A 13 -28.05 41.39 -30.68
C ARG A 13 -27.21 42.54 -31.26
N ALA A 14 -27.81 43.38 -32.10
CA ALA A 14 -27.10 44.50 -32.73
C ALA A 14 -26.66 45.55 -31.71
N ASP A 15 -27.55 45.89 -30.76
CA ASP A 15 -27.26 46.82 -29.66
C ASP A 15 -26.15 46.27 -28.74
N PHE A 16 -26.25 45.01 -28.33
CA PHE A 16 -25.27 44.37 -27.45
C PHE A 16 -23.91 44.22 -28.14
N TYR A 17 -23.88 43.89 -29.43
CA TYR A 17 -22.62 43.86 -30.19
C TYR A 17 -21.96 45.25 -30.19
N LYS A 18 -22.72 46.31 -30.50
CA LYS A 18 -22.22 47.69 -30.47
C LYS A 18 -21.69 48.09 -29.08
N ARG A 19 -22.37 47.69 -28.01
CA ARG A 19 -21.98 48.02 -26.62
C ARG A 19 -20.76 47.25 -26.13
N PHE A 20 -20.63 45.98 -26.52
CA PHE A 20 -19.73 45.04 -25.86
C PHE A 20 -18.58 44.53 -26.73
N ALA A 21 -18.63 44.69 -28.06
CA ALA A 21 -17.47 44.39 -28.91
C ALA A 21 -16.21 45.17 -28.48
N PRO A 22 -16.28 46.48 -28.12
CA PRO A 22 -15.10 47.20 -27.61
C PRO A 22 -14.55 46.66 -26.28
N VAL A 23 -15.39 46.02 -25.46
CA VAL A 23 -14.97 45.45 -24.16
C VAL A 23 -14.06 44.24 -24.35
N VAL A 24 -14.28 43.47 -25.41
CA VAL A 24 -13.58 42.20 -25.67
C VAL A 24 -12.57 42.29 -26.81
N GLU A 25 -12.29 43.49 -27.33
CA GLU A 25 -11.41 43.73 -28.48
C GLU A 25 -10.03 43.06 -28.32
N LYS A 26 -9.48 43.06 -27.09
CA LYS A 26 -8.17 42.47 -26.77
C LYS A 26 -8.25 41.03 -26.26
N ALA A 27 -9.43 40.45 -26.14
CA ALA A 27 -9.60 39.08 -25.67
C ALA A 27 -9.13 38.09 -26.75
N LYS A 28 -8.26 37.16 -26.39
CA LYS A 28 -7.70 36.17 -27.31
C LYS A 28 -8.49 34.87 -27.31
N THR A 29 -9.36 34.67 -26.32
CA THR A 29 -10.14 33.45 -26.16
C THR A 29 -11.57 33.72 -25.72
N PRO A 30 -12.52 32.79 -25.99
CA PRO A 30 -13.89 32.92 -25.52
C PRO A 30 -14.01 33.07 -23.99
N GLY A 31 -13.13 32.41 -23.23
CA GLY A 31 -13.14 32.50 -21.77
C GLY A 31 -12.67 33.85 -21.26
N GLU A 32 -11.61 34.42 -21.86
CA GLU A 32 -11.18 35.79 -21.56
C GLU A 32 -12.29 36.80 -21.85
N ALA A 33 -12.93 36.69 -23.02
CA ALA A 33 -14.06 37.55 -23.39
C ALA A 33 -15.20 37.45 -22.38
N ALA A 34 -15.62 36.24 -22.00
CA ALA A 34 -16.68 36.04 -21.00
C ALA A 34 -16.34 36.64 -19.63
N THR A 35 -15.12 36.48 -19.13
CA THR A 35 -14.70 37.05 -17.84
C THR A 35 -14.64 38.59 -17.89
N LEU A 36 -14.25 39.18 -19.03
CA LEU A 36 -14.26 40.63 -19.25
C LEU A 36 -15.70 41.18 -19.29
N LEU A 37 -16.61 40.49 -19.99
CA LEU A 37 -18.03 40.85 -20.03
C LEU A 37 -18.65 40.80 -18.64
N ASN A 38 -18.44 39.72 -17.89
CA ASN A 38 -19.03 39.55 -16.56
C ASN A 38 -18.60 40.66 -15.58
N ARG A 39 -17.37 41.16 -15.71
CA ARG A 39 -16.86 42.29 -14.90
C ARG A 39 -17.48 43.65 -15.25
N THR A 40 -17.97 43.82 -16.47
CA THR A 40 -18.26 45.16 -17.02
C THR A 40 -19.73 45.39 -17.32
N ILE A 41 -20.46 44.36 -17.75
CA ILE A 41 -21.80 44.53 -18.32
C ILE A 41 -22.78 45.16 -17.33
N PHE A 42 -22.86 44.63 -16.11
CA PHE A 42 -23.88 45.02 -15.14
C PHE A 42 -23.75 46.49 -14.72
N GLY A 43 -22.52 46.98 -14.59
CA GLY A 43 -22.25 48.41 -14.36
C GLY A 43 -22.62 49.27 -15.58
N LYS A 44 -22.30 48.81 -16.80
CA LYS A 44 -22.63 49.53 -18.05
C LYS A 44 -24.13 49.64 -18.29
N VAL A 45 -24.90 48.61 -17.96
CA VAL A 45 -26.36 48.61 -18.15
C VAL A 45 -27.15 48.99 -16.90
N LYS A 46 -26.46 49.31 -15.79
CA LYS A 46 -27.04 49.71 -14.50
C LYS A 46 -28.04 48.69 -13.92
N VAL A 47 -27.75 47.40 -14.08
CA VAL A 47 -28.58 46.31 -13.53
C VAL A 47 -27.90 45.70 -12.31
N ARG A 48 -28.63 45.55 -11.21
CA ARG A 48 -28.14 44.91 -9.98
C ARG A 48 -28.99 43.70 -9.59
N TYR A 49 -28.39 42.80 -8.82
CA TYR A 49 -29.11 41.68 -8.24
C TYR A 49 -30.20 42.16 -7.27
N SER A 50 -31.42 41.66 -7.42
CA SER A 50 -32.52 41.82 -6.45
C SER A 50 -33.59 40.77 -6.69
N THR A 51 -34.25 40.33 -5.62
CA THR A 51 -35.49 39.52 -5.68
C THR A 51 -36.75 40.37 -5.82
N GLY A 52 -36.66 41.71 -5.72
CA GLY A 52 -37.76 42.65 -5.96
C GLY A 52 -38.02 42.99 -7.43
N ARG A 53 -37.36 42.29 -8.36
CA ARG A 53 -37.58 42.38 -9.81
C ARG A 53 -39.01 41.97 -10.24
N PRO A 54 -39.55 42.51 -11.36
CA PRO A 54 -40.94 42.25 -11.80
C PRO A 54 -41.29 40.78 -12.06
N LYS A 55 -40.38 40.00 -12.66
CA LYS A 55 -40.55 38.55 -12.93
C LYS A 55 -39.21 37.82 -12.94
N ALA A 56 -39.22 36.50 -12.83
CA ALA A 56 -37.98 35.72 -12.71
C ALA A 56 -37.18 35.62 -14.03
N ASP A 57 -37.90 35.44 -15.14
CA ASP A 57 -37.44 35.17 -16.51
C ASP A 57 -37.37 36.44 -17.37
N GLN A 58 -36.90 37.55 -16.78
CA GLN A 58 -36.70 38.79 -17.51
C GLN A 58 -35.74 38.59 -18.69
N SER A 59 -36.15 39.11 -19.84
CA SER A 59 -35.28 39.35 -21.00
C SER A 59 -34.22 40.41 -20.68
N PRO A 60 -33.22 40.61 -21.57
CA PRO A 60 -32.21 41.64 -21.36
C PRO A 60 -32.80 43.05 -21.18
N TYR A 61 -33.75 43.47 -22.03
CA TYR A 61 -34.28 44.83 -21.89
C TYR A 61 -35.24 44.96 -20.71
N GLU A 62 -36.02 43.93 -20.36
CA GLU A 62 -36.81 43.95 -19.12
C GLU A 62 -35.93 44.08 -17.87
N SER A 63 -34.72 43.52 -17.88
CA SER A 63 -33.74 43.66 -16.79
C SER A 63 -33.14 45.07 -16.75
N ILE A 64 -32.90 45.67 -17.92
CA ILE A 64 -32.34 47.01 -18.07
C ILE A 64 -33.35 48.09 -17.67
N GLU A 65 -34.60 47.95 -18.12
CA GLU A 65 -35.71 48.87 -17.82
C GLU A 65 -35.99 48.93 -16.31
N SER A 66 -35.98 47.80 -15.62
CA SER A 66 -36.21 47.76 -14.16
C SER A 66 -34.97 48.14 -13.34
N GLY A 67 -33.76 48.02 -13.92
CA GLY A 67 -32.49 48.09 -13.20
C GLY A 67 -32.25 46.94 -12.20
N LEU A 68 -33.17 45.96 -12.14
CA LEU A 68 -33.19 44.87 -11.16
C LEU A 68 -33.38 43.52 -11.85
N ALA A 69 -32.56 42.55 -11.49
CA ALA A 69 -32.70 41.17 -11.96
C ALA A 69 -32.34 40.15 -10.87
N SER A 70 -32.91 38.96 -10.94
CA SER A 70 -32.44 37.81 -10.14
C SER A 70 -31.35 37.03 -10.87
N CYS A 71 -30.83 35.96 -10.25
CA CYS A 71 -29.81 35.10 -10.87
C CYS A 71 -30.20 34.61 -12.28
N THR A 72 -31.49 34.36 -12.54
CA THR A 72 -32.01 34.04 -13.88
C THR A 72 -31.83 35.20 -14.86
N GLY A 73 -32.35 36.40 -14.58
CA GLY A 73 -32.24 37.56 -15.47
C GLY A 73 -30.80 38.01 -15.70
N LEU A 74 -29.96 37.99 -14.66
CA LEU A 74 -28.52 38.29 -14.79
C LEU A 74 -27.81 37.28 -15.71
N SER A 75 -28.18 36.01 -15.61
CA SER A 75 -27.63 34.95 -16.47
C SER A 75 -28.04 35.14 -17.93
N VAL A 76 -29.32 35.45 -18.20
CA VAL A 76 -29.80 35.76 -19.56
C VAL A 76 -29.02 36.95 -20.14
N LEU A 77 -28.90 38.04 -19.38
CA LEU A 77 -28.17 39.24 -19.80
C LEU A 77 -26.71 38.94 -20.17
N LEU A 78 -26.00 38.16 -19.34
CA LEU A 78 -24.60 37.82 -19.60
C LEU A 78 -24.45 36.84 -20.78
N ILE A 79 -25.35 35.87 -20.92
CA ILE A 79 -25.37 34.94 -22.06
C ILE A 79 -25.54 35.72 -23.36
N ASP A 80 -26.48 36.67 -23.40
CA ASP A 80 -26.78 37.42 -24.61
C ASP A 80 -25.63 38.35 -24.98
N ALA A 81 -24.95 38.95 -24.00
CA ALA A 81 -23.72 39.69 -24.23
C ALA A 81 -22.59 38.83 -24.78
N CYS A 82 -22.39 37.62 -24.23
CA CYS A 82 -21.43 36.65 -24.77
C CYS A 82 -21.77 36.29 -26.22
N ARG A 83 -23.03 35.94 -26.48
CA ARG A 83 -23.50 35.53 -27.81
C ARG A 83 -23.46 36.64 -28.85
N ALA A 84 -23.61 37.91 -28.43
CA ALA A 84 -23.50 39.07 -29.31
C ALA A 84 -22.09 39.18 -29.90
N VAL A 85 -21.06 38.92 -29.10
CA VAL A 85 -19.63 39.01 -29.51
C VAL A 85 -19.03 37.68 -29.95
N GLY A 86 -19.86 36.68 -30.26
CA GLY A 86 -19.41 35.40 -30.81
C GLY A 86 -18.94 34.36 -29.79
N VAL A 87 -19.16 34.59 -28.49
CA VAL A 87 -18.83 33.61 -27.43
C VAL A 87 -20.01 32.65 -27.22
N PRO A 88 -19.85 31.33 -27.45
CA PRO A 88 -20.94 30.39 -27.19
C PRO A 88 -21.19 30.28 -25.69
N ALA A 89 -22.40 30.65 -25.26
CA ALA A 89 -22.83 30.60 -23.88
C ALA A 89 -24.23 29.98 -23.76
N ARG A 90 -24.52 29.36 -22.61
CA ARG A 90 -25.82 28.73 -22.31
C ARG A 90 -26.21 28.86 -20.85
N PHE A 91 -27.50 28.68 -20.61
CA PHE A 91 -28.12 28.82 -19.29
C PHE A 91 -27.98 27.52 -18.51
N VAL A 92 -27.64 27.63 -17.23
CA VAL A 92 -27.47 26.49 -16.32
C VAL A 92 -28.18 26.79 -15.01
N GLY A 93 -28.72 25.78 -14.36
CA GLY A 93 -29.28 25.95 -13.02
C GLY A 93 -29.63 24.65 -12.32
N THR A 94 -29.94 24.79 -11.04
CA THR A 94 -30.54 23.73 -10.22
C THR A 94 -31.90 24.21 -9.67
N PRO A 95 -32.94 23.36 -9.69
CA PRO A 95 -34.25 23.71 -9.11
C PRO A 95 -34.23 23.84 -7.61
N LEU A 96 -33.36 23.08 -6.95
CA LEU A 96 -33.23 23.04 -5.51
C LEU A 96 -31.88 22.44 -5.13
N TRP A 97 -31.04 23.17 -4.41
CA TRP A 97 -29.80 22.61 -3.87
C TRP A 97 -30.06 21.33 -3.06
N ALA A 98 -29.06 20.44 -3.01
CA ALA A 98 -29.16 19.19 -2.25
C ALA A 98 -29.37 19.38 -0.73
N ASP A 99 -29.03 20.57 -0.22
CA ASP A 99 -29.29 20.97 1.18
C ASP A 99 -30.65 21.67 1.38
N GLY A 100 -31.48 21.78 0.33
CA GLY A 100 -32.78 22.42 0.37
C GLY A 100 -32.77 23.95 0.34
N SER A 101 -31.62 24.60 0.19
CA SER A 101 -31.46 26.07 0.32
C SER A 101 -31.98 26.93 -0.86
N GLY A 102 -32.91 26.40 -1.67
CA GLY A 102 -33.52 27.09 -2.81
C GLY A 102 -32.85 26.79 -4.16
N ASN A 103 -33.33 27.47 -5.21
CA ASN A 103 -32.85 27.31 -6.58
C ASN A 103 -31.73 28.31 -6.90
N HIS A 104 -30.95 28.04 -7.96
CA HIS A 104 -29.97 29.00 -8.47
C HIS A 104 -29.70 28.79 -9.96
N SER A 105 -29.37 29.87 -10.65
CA SER A 105 -29.07 29.90 -12.09
C SER A 105 -27.77 30.64 -12.36
N TRP A 106 -26.99 30.15 -13.31
CA TRP A 106 -25.72 30.71 -13.77
C TRP A 106 -25.50 30.38 -15.25
N ILE A 107 -24.28 30.59 -15.76
CA ILE A 107 -23.97 30.39 -17.17
C ILE A 107 -22.82 29.41 -17.37
N GLU A 108 -22.84 28.70 -18.51
CA GLU A 108 -21.70 27.97 -19.05
C GLU A 108 -21.26 28.61 -20.37
N VAL A 109 -19.94 28.71 -20.56
CA VAL A 109 -19.28 29.26 -21.75
C VAL A 109 -18.41 28.17 -22.38
N TYR A 110 -18.47 28.03 -23.69
CA TYR A 110 -17.64 27.07 -24.41
C TYR A 110 -16.24 27.64 -24.65
N HIS A 111 -15.23 27.00 -24.07
CA HIS A 111 -13.84 27.41 -24.13
C HIS A 111 -12.93 26.18 -24.20
N LYS A 112 -11.92 26.20 -25.08
CA LYS A 112 -10.93 25.11 -25.22
C LYS A 112 -11.53 23.69 -25.34
N GLY A 113 -12.64 23.56 -26.07
CA GLY A 113 -13.25 22.26 -26.36
C GLY A 113 -14.24 21.75 -25.30
N ASP A 114 -14.45 22.48 -24.19
CA ASP A 114 -15.40 22.09 -23.14
C ASP A 114 -16.22 23.30 -22.63
N TRP A 115 -17.26 23.01 -21.83
CA TRP A 115 -18.07 24.01 -21.16
C TRP A 115 -17.51 24.33 -19.78
N HIS A 116 -17.32 25.62 -19.52
CA HIS A 116 -16.81 26.16 -18.27
C HIS A 116 -17.83 27.10 -17.64
N PHE A 117 -18.00 27.06 -16.31
CA PHE A 117 -19.05 27.83 -15.65
C PHE A 117 -18.56 29.17 -15.06
N THR A 118 -19.47 30.13 -14.93
CA THR A 118 -19.27 31.35 -14.14
C THR A 118 -20.60 31.89 -13.63
N GLY A 119 -20.60 32.51 -12.46
CA GLY A 119 -21.78 33.20 -11.92
C GLY A 119 -22.00 34.54 -12.62
N ALA A 120 -23.24 34.94 -12.83
CA ALA A 120 -23.56 36.21 -13.48
C ALA A 120 -23.57 37.36 -12.46
N ALA A 121 -22.80 38.42 -12.73
CA ALA A 121 -22.49 39.53 -11.81
C ALA A 121 -21.61 39.11 -10.61
N GLU A 122 -20.91 37.99 -10.74
CA GLU A 122 -20.06 37.40 -9.70
C GLU A 122 -18.64 37.15 -10.26
N PRO A 123 -17.92 38.21 -10.69
CA PRO A 123 -16.65 38.04 -11.38
C PRO A 123 -15.57 37.44 -10.46
N THR A 124 -14.92 36.38 -10.92
CA THR A 124 -13.80 35.72 -10.23
C THR A 124 -12.45 36.04 -10.89
N GLY A 125 -12.25 37.34 -11.18
CA GLY A 125 -11.08 37.82 -11.91
C GLY A 125 -11.08 37.35 -13.36
N ASN A 126 -10.03 36.63 -13.77
CA ASN A 126 -9.87 36.05 -15.11
C ASN A 126 -10.20 34.55 -15.14
N GLN A 127 -10.80 33.99 -14.09
CA GLN A 127 -11.00 32.55 -13.96
C GLN A 127 -12.44 32.16 -14.28
N LEU A 128 -12.60 31.09 -15.05
CA LEU A 128 -13.85 30.32 -15.10
C LEU A 128 -13.74 29.17 -14.09
N ASP A 129 -14.83 28.44 -13.90
CA ASP A 129 -14.95 27.32 -12.96
C ASP A 129 -14.68 27.69 -11.49
N ARG A 130 -14.93 28.97 -11.16
CA ARG A 130 -14.95 29.47 -9.78
C ARG A 130 -16.21 30.29 -9.56
N ALA A 131 -16.92 29.94 -8.48
CA ALA A 131 -18.09 30.66 -8.01
C ALA A 131 -18.32 30.32 -6.53
N TRP A 132 -19.03 31.19 -5.81
CA TRP A 132 -19.36 30.98 -4.39
C TRP A 132 -20.23 29.73 -4.17
N PHE A 133 -21.02 29.34 -5.17
CA PHE A 133 -21.92 28.20 -5.11
C PHE A 133 -21.26 26.84 -5.35
N LEU A 134 -19.96 26.80 -5.68
CA LEU A 134 -19.27 25.54 -6.06
C LEU A 134 -19.38 24.45 -4.99
N GLY A 135 -19.29 24.83 -3.71
CA GLY A 135 -19.47 23.89 -2.59
C GLY A 135 -20.86 23.23 -2.57
N ARG A 136 -21.91 23.95 -2.96
CA ARG A 136 -23.28 23.40 -3.07
C ARG A 136 -23.46 22.59 -4.34
N ALA A 137 -22.94 23.08 -5.47
CA ALA A 137 -22.99 22.38 -6.75
C ALA A 137 -22.27 21.02 -6.70
N SER A 138 -21.19 20.91 -5.91
CA SER A 138 -20.46 19.65 -5.70
C SER A 138 -21.26 18.55 -4.99
N LYS A 139 -22.40 18.90 -4.37
CA LYS A 139 -23.29 17.97 -3.67
C LYS A 139 -24.55 17.61 -4.46
N ALA A 140 -24.67 18.09 -5.70
CA ALA A 140 -25.83 17.82 -6.56
C ALA A 140 -26.02 16.32 -6.82
N LEU A 141 -27.27 15.89 -7.01
CA LEU A 141 -27.64 14.49 -7.16
C LEU A 141 -28.10 14.23 -8.60
N ALA A 142 -27.28 13.53 -9.39
CA ALA A 142 -27.49 13.40 -10.84
C ALA A 142 -28.76 12.63 -11.20
N ASP A 143 -29.19 11.71 -10.34
CA ASP A 143 -30.37 10.85 -10.47
C ASP A 143 -31.64 11.46 -9.86
N HIS A 144 -31.55 12.65 -9.25
CA HIS A 144 -32.69 13.30 -8.62
C HIS A 144 -33.07 14.60 -9.36
N PRO A 145 -34.16 14.62 -10.14
CA PRO A 145 -34.51 15.76 -11.02
C PRO A 145 -34.60 17.14 -10.34
N ARG A 146 -34.95 17.20 -9.04
CA ARG A 146 -34.97 18.47 -8.29
C ARG A 146 -33.60 18.94 -7.80
N HIS A 147 -32.63 18.03 -7.64
CA HIS A 147 -31.31 18.29 -7.06
C HIS A 147 -30.16 18.12 -8.06
N ALA A 148 -30.47 17.74 -9.30
CA ALA A 148 -29.54 17.75 -10.41
C ALA A 148 -29.28 19.18 -10.92
N ILE A 149 -28.25 19.29 -11.74
CA ILE A 149 -27.89 20.52 -12.45
C ILE A 149 -28.15 20.29 -13.94
N PHE A 150 -28.90 21.20 -14.55
CA PHE A 150 -29.28 21.15 -15.95
C PHE A 150 -28.71 22.36 -16.71
N ALA A 151 -28.33 22.14 -17.97
CA ALA A 151 -27.97 23.20 -18.91
C ALA A 151 -28.93 23.18 -20.09
N THR A 152 -29.36 24.34 -20.58
CA THR A 152 -30.29 24.41 -21.71
C THR A 152 -29.66 23.91 -23.00
N SER A 153 -30.49 23.33 -23.87
CA SER A 153 -30.11 22.74 -25.14
C SER A 153 -31.10 23.16 -26.22
N TYR A 154 -30.59 23.47 -27.42
CA TYR A 154 -31.43 23.62 -28.60
C TYR A 154 -31.84 22.28 -29.21
N LYS A 155 -30.99 21.25 -29.03
CA LYS A 155 -31.33 19.89 -29.48
C LYS A 155 -32.27 19.24 -28.46
N PRO A 156 -33.29 18.49 -28.90
CA PRO A 156 -34.03 17.59 -28.03
C PRO A 156 -33.09 16.56 -27.39
N THR A 157 -33.20 16.39 -26.07
CA THR A 157 -32.26 15.60 -25.25
C THR A 157 -32.97 14.58 -24.36
N GLY A 158 -34.30 14.51 -24.42
CA GLY A 158 -35.12 13.70 -23.49
C GLY A 158 -35.32 14.33 -22.11
N HIS A 159 -34.68 15.47 -21.81
CA HIS A 159 -34.93 16.24 -20.59
C HIS A 159 -35.40 17.67 -20.92
N SER A 160 -36.20 18.22 -20.03
CA SER A 160 -36.65 19.61 -20.06
C SER A 160 -35.96 20.41 -18.97
N PHE A 161 -35.63 21.68 -19.23
CA PHE A 161 -35.05 22.56 -18.23
C PHE A 161 -36.08 22.86 -17.14
N PRO A 162 -35.78 22.58 -15.87
CA PRO A 162 -36.73 22.76 -14.78
C PRO A 162 -36.86 24.23 -14.37
N MET A 163 -37.75 24.97 -15.04
CA MET A 163 -38.04 26.37 -14.76
C MET A 163 -38.93 26.48 -13.50
N VAL A 164 -38.36 26.88 -12.37
CA VAL A 164 -39.08 26.93 -11.08
C VAL A 164 -40.24 27.93 -11.05
N TRP A 165 -40.22 28.94 -11.92
CA TRP A 165 -41.32 29.90 -12.12
C TRP A 165 -42.39 29.43 -13.11
N LEU A 166 -42.11 28.36 -13.86
CA LEU A 166 -43.04 27.76 -14.82
C LEU A 166 -42.92 26.22 -14.80
N PRO A 167 -43.29 25.54 -13.69
CA PRO A 167 -42.91 24.14 -13.46
C PRO A 167 -43.49 23.12 -14.45
N LYS A 168 -44.57 23.46 -15.16
CA LYS A 168 -45.24 22.59 -16.13
C LYS A 168 -44.65 22.68 -17.55
N ALA A 169 -43.73 23.60 -17.81
CA ALA A 169 -43.19 23.79 -19.15
C ALA A 169 -42.16 22.73 -19.52
N THR A 170 -42.34 22.12 -20.68
CA THR A 170 -41.46 21.07 -21.23
C THR A 170 -40.80 21.44 -22.56
N PHE A 171 -41.06 22.65 -23.07
CA PHE A 171 -40.60 23.09 -24.39
C PHE A 171 -39.16 23.61 -24.42
N VAL A 172 -38.50 23.79 -23.26
CA VAL A 172 -37.07 24.14 -23.18
C VAL A 172 -36.29 22.87 -22.91
N HIS A 173 -35.55 22.36 -23.90
CA HIS A 173 -34.75 21.15 -23.72
C HIS A 173 -33.51 21.41 -22.85
N ALA A 174 -33.01 20.37 -22.18
CA ALA A 174 -31.84 20.47 -21.30
C ALA A 174 -30.97 19.21 -21.29
N VAL A 175 -29.69 19.37 -20.98
CA VAL A 175 -28.78 18.26 -20.67
C VAL A 175 -28.55 18.23 -19.17
N ASN A 176 -28.62 17.05 -18.54
CA ASN A 176 -28.15 16.88 -17.17
C ASN A 176 -26.62 16.97 -17.15
N VAL A 177 -26.10 18.03 -16.55
CA VAL A 177 -24.64 18.34 -16.51
C VAL A 177 -24.05 18.15 -15.12
N THR A 178 -24.80 17.53 -14.20
CA THR A 178 -24.42 17.36 -12.79
C THR A 178 -22.99 16.84 -12.63
N SER A 179 -22.58 15.87 -13.45
CA SER A 179 -21.24 15.25 -13.41
C SER A 179 -20.08 16.24 -13.55
N ARG A 180 -20.28 17.41 -14.18
CA ARG A 180 -19.26 18.45 -14.33
C ARG A 180 -18.99 19.22 -13.04
N TYR A 181 -19.97 19.25 -12.15
CA TYR A 181 -19.93 19.99 -10.89
C TYR A 181 -19.58 19.09 -9.72
N LEU A 182 -19.72 17.77 -9.87
CA LEU A 182 -19.25 16.81 -8.89
C LEU A 182 -17.72 16.90 -8.75
N PRO A 183 -17.18 16.62 -7.56
CA PRO A 183 -15.74 16.44 -7.40
C PRO A 183 -15.29 15.42 -8.44
N ARG A 184 -14.43 15.83 -9.38
CA ARG A 184 -13.78 14.87 -10.27
C ARG A 184 -13.16 13.82 -9.36
N LYS A 185 -13.54 12.55 -9.53
CA LYS A 185 -12.74 11.46 -8.97
C LYS A 185 -11.35 11.69 -9.53
N SER A 186 -10.45 12.22 -8.72
CA SER A 186 -9.04 12.22 -9.06
C SER A 186 -8.72 10.74 -9.21
N SER A 187 -8.59 10.27 -10.46
CA SER A 187 -7.52 9.32 -10.71
C SER A 187 -6.30 10.00 -10.12
N PRO A 188 -5.70 9.49 -9.04
CA PRO A 188 -4.52 10.13 -8.50
C PRO A 188 -3.55 10.19 -9.67
N ALA A 189 -3.25 11.42 -10.13
CA ALA A 189 -2.08 11.61 -10.95
C ALA A 189 -0.98 10.89 -10.18
N GLY A 190 -0.31 9.94 -10.84
CA GLY A 190 0.80 9.24 -10.23
C GLY A 190 1.80 10.24 -9.62
N PRO A 191 2.74 9.77 -8.80
CA PRO A 191 3.71 10.63 -8.14
C PRO A 191 4.31 11.65 -9.12
N ASP A 192 4.31 12.93 -8.73
CA ASP A 192 4.88 14.01 -9.54
C ASP A 192 6.35 13.68 -9.89
N PRO A 193 6.70 13.55 -11.18
CA PRO A 193 8.06 13.17 -11.57
C PRO A 193 9.15 14.13 -11.07
N ALA A 194 8.86 15.44 -10.98
CA ALA A 194 9.82 16.44 -10.51
C ALA A 194 10.05 16.33 -9.00
N VAL A 195 8.99 16.07 -8.22
CA VAL A 195 9.09 15.81 -6.78
C VAL A 195 9.86 14.53 -6.51
N SER A 196 9.55 13.47 -7.25
CA SER A 196 10.25 12.17 -7.18
C SER A 196 11.75 12.31 -7.49
N ALA A 197 12.10 12.99 -8.58
CA ALA A 197 13.49 13.25 -8.95
C ALA A 197 14.23 14.08 -7.88
N THR A 198 13.56 15.06 -7.28
CA THR A 198 14.12 15.89 -6.20
C THR A 198 14.39 15.07 -4.94
N ALA A 199 13.49 14.15 -4.57
CA ALA A 199 13.70 13.23 -3.46
C ALA A 199 14.89 12.29 -3.72
N LEU A 200 15.05 11.76 -4.94
CA LEU A 200 16.19 10.92 -5.31
C LEU A 200 17.54 11.68 -5.29
N LYS A 201 17.55 12.94 -5.75
CA LYS A 201 18.72 13.83 -5.64
C LYS A 201 19.06 14.12 -4.17
N SER A 202 18.05 14.32 -3.33
CA SER A 202 18.22 14.54 -1.89
C SER A 202 18.78 13.30 -1.19
N LEU A 203 18.30 12.10 -1.54
CA LEU A 203 18.89 10.83 -1.07
C LEU A 203 20.37 10.74 -1.44
N THR A 204 20.71 11.03 -2.70
CA THR A 204 22.11 10.97 -3.16
C THR A 204 23.00 11.94 -2.39
N THR A 205 22.48 13.13 -2.06
CA THR A 205 23.18 14.12 -1.23
C THR A 205 23.33 13.65 0.21
N TRP A 206 22.28 13.07 0.78
CA TRP A 206 22.30 12.47 2.13
C TRP A 206 23.33 11.34 2.24
N LEU A 207 23.42 10.46 1.23
CA LEU A 207 24.39 9.36 1.17
C LEU A 207 25.84 9.83 1.07
N LYS A 208 26.12 11.04 0.58
CA LYS A 208 27.48 11.60 0.52
C LYS A 208 27.99 12.08 1.89
N GLN A 209 27.11 12.30 2.86
CA GLN A 209 27.52 12.70 4.20
C GLN A 209 28.23 11.55 4.91
N VAL A 210 29.14 11.89 5.83
CA VAL A 210 29.80 10.92 6.71
C VAL A 210 28.74 10.13 7.47
N ARG A 211 28.78 8.80 7.36
CA ARG A 211 27.72 7.88 7.83
C ARG A 211 27.25 8.18 9.25
N ASP A 212 28.17 8.29 10.18
CA ASP A 212 27.86 8.43 11.61
C ASP A 212 27.27 9.82 11.95
N LYS A 213 27.31 10.77 11.00
CA LYS A 213 26.70 12.11 11.11
C LYS A 213 25.37 12.22 10.37
N ARG A 214 24.91 11.17 9.68
CA ARG A 214 23.68 11.24 8.89
C ARG A 214 22.46 11.28 9.81
N PRO A 215 21.52 12.23 9.64
CA PRO A 215 20.28 12.19 10.37
C PRO A 215 19.41 11.00 9.90
N PRO A 216 18.54 10.42 10.74
CA PRO A 216 17.73 9.26 10.35
C PRO A 216 16.91 9.54 9.08
N LEU A 217 17.10 8.71 8.05
CA LEU A 217 16.51 8.94 6.72
C LEU A 217 14.98 8.97 6.77
N HIS A 218 14.34 8.05 7.51
CA HIS A 218 12.87 8.00 7.63
C HIS A 218 12.25 9.24 8.30
N LYS A 219 13.07 10.08 8.98
CA LYS A 219 12.63 11.34 9.60
C LYS A 219 12.79 12.55 8.67
N GLN A 220 13.46 12.41 7.52
CA GLN A 220 13.66 13.50 6.59
C GLN A 220 12.39 13.78 5.79
N ASP A 221 12.06 15.04 5.54
CA ASP A 221 10.83 15.38 4.83
C ASP A 221 10.85 14.92 3.37
N PHE A 222 11.99 15.01 2.69
CA PHE A 222 12.15 14.46 1.34
C PHE A 222 11.96 12.93 1.30
N ALA A 223 12.07 12.23 2.43
CA ALA A 223 11.89 10.78 2.48
C ALA A 223 10.42 10.34 2.46
N LYS A 224 9.49 11.25 2.76
CA LYS A 224 8.04 11.04 2.72
C LYS A 224 7.44 11.31 1.34
N ALA A 225 8.20 11.93 0.44
CA ALA A 225 7.77 12.24 -0.91
C ALA A 225 7.39 10.98 -1.69
N ALA A 226 6.33 11.07 -2.49
CA ALA A 226 5.89 9.99 -3.36
C ALA A 226 6.88 9.82 -4.53
N LEU A 227 7.38 8.60 -4.72
CA LEU A 227 8.34 8.27 -5.77
C LEU A 227 7.65 7.59 -6.95
N THR A 228 8.09 7.94 -8.16
CA THR A 228 7.81 7.16 -9.36
C THR A 228 8.41 5.75 -9.22
N LYS A 229 7.85 4.78 -9.95
CA LYS A 229 8.38 3.41 -9.97
C LYS A 229 9.87 3.35 -10.35
N PRO A 230 10.35 4.06 -11.39
CA PRO A 230 11.78 4.05 -11.74
C PRO A 230 12.67 4.66 -10.65
N ASP A 231 12.28 5.77 -10.03
CA ASP A 231 13.10 6.42 -9.01
C ASP A 231 13.13 5.62 -7.71
N SER A 232 12.02 4.97 -7.34
CA SER A 232 11.97 4.02 -6.23
C SER A 232 12.95 2.85 -6.43
N ALA A 233 13.02 2.29 -7.65
CA ALA A 233 13.98 1.24 -7.99
C ALA A 233 15.44 1.72 -7.90
N LYS A 234 15.74 2.93 -8.39
CA LYS A 234 17.07 3.55 -8.25
C LYS A 234 17.42 3.78 -6.78
N ALA A 235 16.50 4.33 -6.00
CA ALA A 235 16.68 4.58 -4.57
C ALA A 235 16.96 3.30 -3.78
N LYS A 236 16.21 2.22 -4.06
CA LYS A 236 16.45 0.89 -3.48
C LYS A 236 17.88 0.41 -3.74
N ASN A 237 18.37 0.54 -4.98
CA ASN A 237 19.73 0.13 -5.34
C ASN A 237 20.81 0.97 -4.63
N LEU A 238 20.61 2.29 -4.54
CA LEU A 238 21.53 3.18 -3.83
C LEU A 238 21.59 2.85 -2.32
N LEU A 239 20.44 2.65 -1.70
CA LEU A 239 20.33 2.27 -0.30
C LEU A 239 20.98 0.92 -0.02
N TRP A 240 20.74 -0.07 -0.88
CA TRP A 240 21.40 -1.38 -0.77
C TRP A 240 22.92 -1.28 -0.90
N ALA A 241 23.42 -0.51 -1.88
CA ALA A 241 24.86 -0.34 -2.06
C ALA A 241 25.54 0.33 -0.85
N ASP A 242 24.89 1.32 -0.23
CA ASP A 242 25.38 1.95 1.00
C ASP A 242 25.31 1.00 2.20
N HIS A 243 24.22 0.23 2.32
CA HIS A 243 24.06 -0.80 3.35
C HIS A 243 25.15 -1.87 3.27
N VAL A 244 25.48 -2.35 2.08
CA VAL A 244 26.59 -3.30 1.85
C VAL A 244 27.92 -2.72 2.33
N LYS A 245 28.21 -1.44 2.05
CA LYS A 245 29.44 -0.78 2.52
C LYS A 245 29.48 -0.71 4.05
N MET A 246 28.35 -0.35 4.68
CA MET A 246 28.22 -0.31 6.14
C MET A 246 28.48 -1.69 6.76
N ILE A 247 27.81 -2.74 6.27
CA ILE A 247 27.99 -4.11 6.78
C ILE A 247 29.45 -4.56 6.63
N ARG A 248 30.09 -4.28 5.49
CA ARG A 248 31.50 -4.60 5.28
C ARG A 248 32.41 -3.89 6.27
N ALA A 249 32.17 -2.61 6.56
CA ALA A 249 32.96 -1.85 7.52
C ALA A 249 32.73 -2.33 8.97
N ASP A 250 31.46 -2.43 9.40
CA ASP A 250 31.12 -2.61 10.81
C ASP A 250 31.22 -4.07 11.28
N ARG A 251 31.11 -5.03 10.34
CA ARG A 251 31.01 -6.45 10.66
C ARG A 251 32.17 -7.29 10.11
N ALA A 252 33.19 -6.67 9.52
CA ALA A 252 34.38 -7.40 9.07
C ALA A 252 35.08 -8.13 10.23
N ALA A 253 35.21 -7.49 11.39
CA ALA A 253 35.88 -8.06 12.55
C ALA A 253 35.19 -9.34 13.07
N GLU A 254 33.86 -9.33 13.20
CA GLU A 254 33.10 -10.51 13.65
C GLU A 254 33.09 -11.64 12.62
N MET A 255 33.10 -11.31 11.32
CA MET A 255 33.20 -12.31 10.26
C MET A 255 34.59 -12.94 10.20
N LYS A 256 35.66 -12.17 10.43
CA LYS A 256 37.02 -12.68 10.57
C LYS A 256 37.17 -13.56 11.81
N ALA A 257 36.64 -13.11 12.95
CA ALA A 257 36.68 -13.86 14.21
C ALA A 257 35.77 -15.10 14.19
N ARG A 258 34.79 -15.13 13.29
CA ARG A 258 33.72 -16.11 13.20
C ARG A 258 32.92 -16.27 14.51
N VAL A 259 32.62 -15.15 15.15
CA VAL A 259 31.82 -15.09 16.38
C VAL A 259 30.87 -13.91 16.30
N LEU A 260 29.56 -14.16 16.39
CA LEU A 260 28.56 -13.12 16.55
C LEU A 260 28.28 -12.86 18.03
N THR A 261 27.92 -11.62 18.36
CA THR A 261 27.55 -11.23 19.74
C THR A 261 26.18 -10.56 19.76
N HIS A 262 25.34 -10.94 20.72
CA HIS A 262 24.05 -10.31 20.99
C HIS A 262 23.81 -10.22 22.50
N GLY A 263 23.90 -9.00 23.05
CA GLY A 263 24.01 -8.81 24.50
C GLY A 263 25.22 -9.57 25.05
N ASN A 264 25.01 -10.39 26.08
CA ASN A 264 26.04 -11.23 26.69
C ASN A 264 26.26 -12.58 25.98
N HIS A 265 25.49 -12.87 24.92
CA HIS A 265 25.54 -14.15 24.21
C HIS A 265 26.52 -14.08 23.04
N LYS A 266 27.39 -15.10 22.94
CA LYS A 266 28.32 -15.27 21.82
C LYS A 266 27.98 -16.53 21.04
N MET A 267 27.89 -16.41 19.72
CA MET A 267 27.64 -17.51 18.79
C MET A 267 28.84 -17.69 17.86
N PRO A 268 29.83 -18.51 18.24
CA PRO A 268 30.84 -18.98 17.30
C PRO A 268 30.18 -19.67 16.10
N PHE A 269 30.76 -19.56 14.92
CA PHE A 269 30.27 -20.27 13.75
C PHE A 269 31.43 -20.77 12.89
N HIS A 270 31.15 -21.79 12.09
CA HIS A 270 32.05 -22.29 11.07
C HIS A 270 31.27 -22.44 9.78
N TYR A 271 31.88 -22.13 8.64
CA TYR A 271 31.31 -22.49 7.36
C TYR A 271 32.36 -22.99 6.38
N THR A 272 31.88 -23.83 5.46
CA THR A 272 32.62 -24.36 4.33
C THR A 272 31.83 -24.02 3.06
N ILE A 273 32.53 -23.62 2.01
CA ILE A 273 31.93 -23.32 0.71
C ILE A 273 32.04 -24.56 -0.16
N TYR A 274 30.91 -25.02 -0.70
CA TYR A 274 30.84 -26.12 -1.65
C TYR A 274 30.39 -25.62 -3.03
N GLY A 275 30.88 -26.28 -4.08
CA GLY A 275 30.47 -26.04 -5.47
C GLY A 275 30.84 -24.66 -6.04
N LYS A 276 30.61 -24.50 -7.34
CA LYS A 276 30.80 -23.23 -8.04
C LYS A 276 29.67 -22.27 -7.72
N LYS A 277 30.00 -20.98 -7.49
CA LYS A 277 29.01 -19.94 -7.20
C LYS A 277 28.07 -19.74 -8.40
N PRO A 278 26.74 -19.85 -8.24
CA PRO A 278 25.77 -19.50 -9.28
C PRO A 278 25.72 -18.00 -9.56
N LYS A 279 25.21 -17.61 -10.74
CA LYS A 279 25.10 -16.20 -11.15
C LYS A 279 24.31 -15.33 -10.17
N ASN A 280 23.29 -15.90 -9.53
CA ASN A 280 22.37 -15.18 -8.64
C ASN A 280 22.74 -15.33 -7.15
N GLY A 281 23.96 -15.79 -6.84
CA GLY A 281 24.42 -16.02 -5.48
C GLY A 281 24.33 -17.48 -5.01
N ARG A 282 24.97 -17.74 -3.87
CA ARG A 282 25.10 -19.07 -3.26
C ARG A 282 23.87 -19.46 -2.45
N SER A 283 23.56 -20.75 -2.37
CA SER A 283 22.71 -21.25 -1.29
C SER A 283 23.38 -21.06 0.09
N LEU A 284 22.58 -20.98 1.15
CA LEU A 284 23.05 -21.06 2.53
C LEU A 284 22.33 -22.19 3.26
N TYR A 285 23.08 -23.11 3.87
CA TYR A 285 22.57 -24.18 4.71
C TYR A 285 23.07 -23.97 6.14
N ILE A 286 22.17 -23.59 7.05
CA ILE A 286 22.46 -23.42 8.48
C ILE A 286 22.15 -24.75 9.19
N SER A 287 23.17 -25.36 9.78
CA SER A 287 23.13 -26.71 10.34
C SER A 287 23.33 -26.68 11.86
N LEU A 288 22.24 -26.85 12.61
CA LEU A 288 22.18 -26.75 14.06
C LEU A 288 22.64 -28.06 14.72
N HIS A 289 23.57 -27.95 15.67
CA HIS A 289 24.09 -29.11 16.40
C HIS A 289 23.16 -29.55 17.55
N GLY A 290 23.29 -30.82 17.94
CA GLY A 290 22.63 -31.41 19.11
C GLY A 290 23.33 -31.11 20.45
N GLY A 291 23.06 -31.90 21.49
CA GLY A 291 23.78 -31.80 22.77
C GLY A 291 23.27 -30.72 23.73
N GLY A 292 21.96 -30.46 23.75
CA GLY A 292 21.34 -29.60 24.77
C GLY A 292 21.23 -30.25 26.13
N GLY A 293 21.34 -29.45 27.19
CA GLY A 293 21.31 -29.92 28.57
C GLY A 293 22.53 -30.73 28.96
N THR A 294 23.64 -30.59 28.23
CA THR A 294 24.89 -31.35 28.45
C THR A 294 26.03 -30.43 28.89
N THR A 295 27.17 -31.02 29.26
CA THR A 295 28.38 -30.25 29.56
C THR A 295 28.88 -29.52 28.32
N LYS A 296 29.63 -28.43 28.54
CA LYS A 296 30.23 -27.66 27.44
C LYS A 296 31.07 -28.54 26.50
N ALA A 297 31.86 -29.47 27.05
CA ALA A 297 32.71 -30.36 26.26
C ALA A 297 31.91 -31.24 25.30
N VAL A 298 30.78 -31.81 25.77
CA VAL A 298 29.88 -32.62 24.93
C VAL A 298 29.22 -31.75 23.87
N ASN A 299 28.73 -30.57 24.24
CA ASN A 299 28.10 -29.62 23.33
C ASN A 299 29.06 -29.15 22.21
N ASP A 300 30.29 -28.77 22.56
CA ASP A 300 31.34 -28.42 21.60
C ASP A 300 31.70 -29.60 20.68
N GLY A 301 31.72 -30.82 21.21
CA GLY A 301 31.88 -32.05 20.43
C GLY A 301 30.78 -32.24 19.38
N GLN A 302 29.53 -31.99 19.75
CA GLN A 302 28.39 -32.02 18.82
C GLN A 302 28.50 -30.93 17.75
N TRP A 303 28.91 -29.72 18.13
CA TRP A 303 29.19 -28.67 17.15
C TRP A 303 30.30 -29.06 16.18
N ASN A 304 31.40 -29.66 16.66
CA ASN A 304 32.50 -30.12 15.81
C ASN A 304 32.07 -31.22 14.84
N ASN A 305 31.20 -32.14 15.26
CA ASN A 305 30.59 -33.13 14.37
C ASN A 305 29.74 -32.44 13.29
N GLN A 306 28.91 -31.48 13.70
CA GLN A 306 27.99 -30.76 12.80
C GLN A 306 28.72 -30.05 11.66
N LYS A 307 29.96 -29.55 11.87
CA LYS A 307 30.75 -28.85 10.83
C LYS A 307 30.97 -29.66 9.54
N ARG A 308 30.86 -30.99 9.60
CA ARG A 308 31.15 -31.90 8.49
C ARG A 308 30.05 -32.93 8.24
N LEU A 309 28.89 -32.78 8.90
CA LEU A 309 27.86 -33.81 8.88
C LEU A 309 27.19 -33.95 7.51
N TYR A 310 26.99 -32.83 6.81
CA TYR A 310 26.40 -32.80 5.47
C TYR A 310 27.27 -32.05 4.47
N LYS A 311 27.08 -32.40 3.19
CA LYS A 311 27.78 -31.79 2.05
C LYS A 311 26.76 -31.46 0.95
N PRO A 312 26.27 -30.22 0.86
CA PRO A 312 25.46 -29.80 -0.29
C PRO A 312 26.30 -29.79 -1.58
N ALA A 313 25.63 -29.91 -2.72
CA ALA A 313 26.28 -29.84 -4.03
C ALA A 313 26.86 -28.43 -4.29
N GLU A 314 26.20 -27.39 -3.80
CA GLU A 314 26.59 -25.99 -3.91
C GLU A 314 26.10 -25.21 -2.68
N GLY A 315 26.91 -24.26 -2.22
CA GLY A 315 26.48 -23.26 -1.23
C GLY A 315 27.43 -23.11 -0.06
N VAL A 316 27.09 -22.17 0.82
CA VAL A 316 27.69 -22.00 2.14
C VAL A 316 27.04 -23.01 3.09
N TYR A 317 27.80 -24.02 3.53
CA TYR A 317 27.38 -24.92 4.60
C TYR A 317 27.91 -24.39 5.93
N LEU A 318 27.01 -23.94 6.80
CA LEU A 318 27.34 -23.27 8.05
C LEU A 318 26.87 -24.08 9.25
N ALA A 319 27.73 -24.23 10.25
CA ALA A 319 27.41 -24.80 11.55
C ALA A 319 27.66 -23.74 12.65
N PRO A 320 26.61 -23.13 13.24
CA PRO A 320 26.76 -22.26 14.39
C PRO A 320 26.88 -23.10 15.67
N ARG A 321 27.63 -22.61 16.66
CA ARG A 321 27.66 -23.11 18.04
C ARG A 321 26.65 -22.30 18.82
N ALA A 322 25.60 -22.92 19.37
CA ALA A 322 24.62 -22.18 20.15
C ALA A 322 25.25 -21.44 21.32
N PRO A 323 24.76 -20.25 21.71
CA PRO A 323 25.41 -19.48 22.77
C PRO A 323 25.42 -20.19 24.13
N THR A 324 24.40 -21.00 24.41
CA THR A 324 24.21 -21.71 25.69
C THR A 324 24.33 -23.23 25.52
N ASN A 325 24.46 -23.94 26.65
CA ASN A 325 24.44 -25.41 26.70
C ASN A 325 23.12 -25.95 27.26
N THR A 326 22.10 -25.10 27.45
CA THR A 326 20.83 -25.51 28.07
C THR A 326 20.04 -26.45 27.16
N TRP A 327 19.04 -27.15 27.70
CA TRP A 327 18.22 -28.07 26.92
C TRP A 327 17.52 -27.39 25.72
N ASN A 328 17.14 -26.12 25.88
CA ASN A 328 16.46 -25.28 24.88
C ASN A 328 17.42 -24.34 24.13
N LEU A 329 18.69 -24.70 23.95
CA LEU A 329 19.74 -23.83 23.41
C LEU A 329 19.38 -23.07 22.12
N TRP A 330 18.51 -23.63 21.29
CA TRP A 330 18.09 -23.03 20.01
C TRP A 330 16.73 -22.31 20.07
N HIS A 331 16.03 -22.34 21.20
CA HIS A 331 14.68 -21.79 21.34
C HIS A 331 14.71 -20.38 21.95
N GLN A 332 15.81 -20.01 22.60
CA GLN A 332 15.90 -18.77 23.37
C GLN A 332 15.83 -17.53 22.46
N GLY A 333 15.22 -16.45 22.96
CA GLY A 333 14.95 -15.25 22.17
C GLY A 333 16.18 -14.55 21.56
N HIS A 334 17.39 -14.82 22.05
CA HIS A 334 18.62 -14.28 21.47
C HIS A 334 19.04 -14.97 20.15
N ILE A 335 18.49 -16.14 19.83
CA ILE A 335 18.84 -16.93 18.64
C ILE A 335 18.42 -16.23 17.36
N ASP A 336 17.22 -15.66 17.31
CA ASP A 336 16.65 -15.12 16.08
C ASP A 336 17.37 -13.84 15.62
N PRO A 337 17.68 -12.87 16.50
CA PRO A 337 18.53 -11.74 16.13
C PRO A 337 19.94 -12.16 15.66
N LEU A 338 20.51 -13.23 16.25
CA LEU A 338 21.79 -13.77 15.83
C LEU A 338 21.72 -14.40 14.44
N PHE A 339 20.65 -15.14 14.13
CA PHE A 339 20.44 -15.68 12.78
C PHE A 339 20.14 -14.60 11.75
N ASP A 340 19.33 -13.60 12.09
CA ASP A 340 19.08 -12.44 11.23
C ASP A 340 20.40 -11.74 10.86
N ARG A 341 21.26 -11.47 11.85
CA ARG A 341 22.59 -10.88 11.65
C ARG A 341 23.50 -11.79 10.82
N LEU A 342 23.50 -13.09 11.08
CA LEU A 342 24.34 -14.06 10.37
C LEU A 342 23.96 -14.17 8.89
N ILE A 343 22.66 -14.28 8.60
CA ILE A 343 22.15 -14.36 7.24
C ILE A 343 22.51 -13.09 6.48
N GLU A 344 22.27 -11.91 7.07
CA GLU A 344 22.64 -10.61 6.49
C GLU A 344 24.14 -10.52 6.18
N ASN A 345 24.99 -10.96 7.12
CA ASN A 345 26.43 -10.98 6.88
C ASN A 345 26.77 -11.86 5.68
N LEU A 346 26.20 -13.06 5.57
CA LEU A 346 26.56 -13.98 4.48
C LEU A 346 25.99 -13.54 3.13
N ILE A 347 24.88 -12.80 3.09
CA ILE A 347 24.44 -12.11 1.87
C ILE A 347 25.54 -11.15 1.40
N VAL A 348 26.15 -10.38 2.32
CA VAL A 348 27.14 -9.35 1.97
C VAL A 348 28.53 -9.92 1.69
N PHE A 349 29.03 -10.82 2.54
CA PHE A 349 30.40 -11.31 2.51
C PHE A 349 30.58 -12.51 1.59
N GLU A 350 29.57 -13.37 1.46
CA GLU A 350 29.64 -14.63 0.69
C GLU A 350 28.71 -14.66 -0.51
N ASP A 351 28.02 -13.55 -0.81
CA ASP A 351 27.09 -13.42 -1.94
C ASP A 351 26.01 -14.50 -1.89
N VAL A 352 25.45 -14.74 -0.69
CA VAL A 352 24.32 -15.65 -0.49
C VAL A 352 23.07 -15.07 -1.14
N ASP A 353 22.38 -15.89 -1.92
CA ASP A 353 21.04 -15.62 -2.44
C ASP A 353 20.05 -15.67 -1.26
N PRO A 354 19.42 -14.54 -0.86
CA PRO A 354 18.51 -14.51 0.28
C PRO A 354 17.27 -15.38 0.07
N ASP A 355 16.98 -15.82 -1.16
CA ASP A 355 15.88 -16.72 -1.47
C ASP A 355 16.29 -18.21 -1.47
N ARG A 356 17.53 -18.53 -1.10
CA ARG A 356 18.07 -19.90 -0.99
C ARG A 356 18.73 -20.14 0.37
N VAL A 357 18.08 -19.68 1.43
CA VAL A 357 18.47 -19.96 2.81
C VAL A 357 17.69 -21.16 3.34
N TYR A 358 18.40 -22.13 3.89
CA TYR A 358 17.87 -23.38 4.40
C TYR A 358 18.30 -23.59 5.85
N LEU A 359 17.39 -24.05 6.69
CA LEU A 359 17.66 -24.37 8.10
C LEU A 359 17.56 -25.88 8.33
N MET A 360 18.54 -26.48 8.97
CA MET A 360 18.50 -27.90 9.29
C MET A 360 19.17 -28.18 10.62
N GLY A 361 18.85 -29.28 11.27
CA GLY A 361 19.41 -29.57 12.59
C GLY A 361 19.13 -30.97 13.06
N TYR A 362 20.04 -31.49 13.88
CA TYR A 362 19.99 -32.86 14.39
C TYR A 362 19.82 -32.89 15.91
N SER A 363 18.98 -33.79 16.44
CA SER A 363 18.75 -33.94 17.88
C SER A 363 18.21 -32.65 18.50
N ALA A 364 18.87 -32.08 19.53
CA ALA A 364 18.53 -30.75 20.05
C ALA A 364 18.58 -29.64 18.95
N GLY A 365 19.39 -29.82 17.90
CA GLY A 365 19.34 -28.96 16.72
C GLY A 365 18.06 -29.15 15.90
N GLY A 366 17.50 -30.35 15.88
CA GLY A 366 16.18 -30.65 15.33
C GLY A 366 15.05 -30.02 16.16
N ASP A 367 15.15 -30.03 17.50
CA ASP A 367 14.26 -29.26 18.39
C ASP A 367 14.29 -27.77 18.00
N GLY A 368 15.50 -27.24 17.77
CA GLY A 368 15.73 -25.91 17.25
C GLY A 368 15.05 -25.64 15.91
N VAL A 369 15.08 -26.59 14.95
CA VAL A 369 14.40 -26.42 13.66
C VAL A 369 12.90 -26.31 13.83
N TYR A 370 12.28 -27.14 14.67
CA TYR A 370 10.85 -27.06 14.95
C TYR A 370 10.44 -25.69 15.51
N GLN A 371 11.31 -25.07 16.30
CA GLN A 371 11.03 -23.80 16.98
C GLN A 371 11.36 -22.58 16.09
N VAL A 372 12.50 -22.60 15.41
CA VAL A 372 13.00 -21.46 14.63
C VAL A 372 12.34 -21.39 13.26
N ALA A 373 12.10 -22.52 12.58
CA ALA A 373 11.58 -22.50 11.22
C ALA A 373 10.20 -21.83 11.11
N PRO A 374 9.22 -22.08 12.02
CA PRO A 374 7.96 -21.34 12.02
C PRO A 374 8.13 -19.84 12.32
N ARG A 375 9.00 -19.49 13.28
CA ARG A 375 9.25 -18.10 13.70
C ARG A 375 9.93 -17.26 12.60
N MET A 376 10.81 -17.89 11.83
CA MET A 376 11.62 -17.26 10.79
C MET A 376 11.26 -17.73 9.37
N ALA A 377 10.04 -18.25 9.13
CA ALA A 377 9.70 -18.84 7.83
C ALA A 377 9.85 -17.84 6.66
N ASP A 378 9.69 -16.54 6.92
CA ASP A 378 9.89 -15.48 5.93
C ASP A 378 11.38 -15.17 5.61
N ARG A 379 12.31 -15.90 6.22
CA ARG A 379 13.75 -15.91 5.90
C ARG A 379 14.17 -17.16 5.13
N LEU A 380 13.34 -18.20 5.09
CA LEU A 380 13.75 -19.54 4.67
C LEU A 380 13.06 -19.96 3.37
N ALA A 381 13.76 -20.73 2.56
CA ALA A 381 13.19 -21.45 1.43
C ALA A 381 12.64 -22.81 1.85
N ALA A 382 13.39 -23.51 2.71
CA ALA A 382 12.97 -24.76 3.33
C ALA A 382 13.71 -25.03 4.64
N ALA A 383 13.19 -25.96 5.44
CA ALA A 383 13.84 -26.45 6.64
C ALA A 383 13.74 -27.98 6.78
N ALA A 384 14.72 -28.58 7.46
CA ALA A 384 14.80 -30.01 7.70
C ALA A 384 15.06 -30.31 9.18
N MET A 385 14.11 -31.02 9.80
CA MET A 385 14.21 -31.48 11.16
C MET A 385 14.70 -32.93 11.18
N MET A 386 15.77 -33.20 11.93
CA MET A 386 16.32 -34.55 12.09
C MET A 386 16.38 -34.93 13.58
N ALA A 387 15.72 -36.03 13.95
CA ALA A 387 15.77 -36.63 15.29
C ALA A 387 15.46 -35.68 16.48
N GLY A 388 14.67 -34.62 16.23
CA GLY A 388 14.27 -33.64 17.24
C GLY A 388 12.84 -33.85 17.76
N HIS A 389 12.47 -33.02 18.74
CA HIS A 389 11.17 -32.97 19.38
C HIS A 389 10.60 -31.54 19.29
N PRO A 390 9.34 -31.36 18.85
CA PRO A 390 8.76 -30.04 18.61
C PRO A 390 8.44 -29.26 19.89
N ASN A 391 8.32 -29.95 21.02
CA ASN A 391 7.82 -29.38 22.27
C ASN A 391 6.44 -28.73 22.04
N ASP A 392 6.31 -27.44 22.30
CA ASP A 392 5.08 -26.65 22.16
C ASP A 392 4.95 -25.93 20.80
N SER A 393 5.89 -26.12 19.88
CA SER A 393 5.85 -25.51 18.55
C SER A 393 4.68 -26.03 17.70
N THR A 394 4.28 -25.24 16.72
CA THR A 394 3.19 -25.58 15.80
C THR A 394 3.58 -25.35 14.34
N PRO A 395 3.03 -26.12 13.39
CA PRO A 395 3.38 -25.99 11.97
C PRO A 395 2.74 -24.79 11.25
N HIS A 396 1.88 -24.00 11.90
CA HIS A 396 1.03 -23.00 11.24
C HIS A 396 1.80 -21.99 10.37
N SER A 397 2.95 -21.50 10.85
CA SER A 397 3.75 -20.51 10.10
C SER A 397 4.58 -21.11 8.96
N LEU A 398 4.62 -22.44 8.83
CA LEU A 398 5.40 -23.16 7.80
C LEU A 398 4.73 -23.16 6.43
N ARG A 399 3.55 -22.54 6.29
CA ARG A 399 2.72 -22.55 5.08
C ARG A 399 3.50 -22.34 3.77
N ASN A 400 4.45 -21.43 3.77
CA ASN A 400 5.09 -20.93 2.53
C ASN A 400 6.52 -21.46 2.31
N ILE A 401 6.99 -22.42 3.11
CA ILE A 401 8.33 -23.02 2.96
C ILE A 401 8.24 -24.54 2.85
N GLY A 402 9.26 -25.16 2.27
CA GLY A 402 9.43 -26.62 2.39
C GLY A 402 9.75 -27.01 3.82
N PHE A 403 9.06 -28.00 4.40
CA PHE A 403 9.44 -28.58 5.70
C PHE A 403 9.57 -30.10 5.64
N THR A 404 10.72 -30.64 6.01
CA THR A 404 10.92 -32.10 6.05
C THR A 404 11.30 -32.62 7.42
N ILE A 405 10.78 -33.79 7.76
CA ILE A 405 10.96 -34.50 9.04
C ILE A 405 11.67 -35.81 8.74
N HIS A 406 12.81 -36.04 9.37
CA HIS A 406 13.55 -37.29 9.32
C HIS A 406 13.71 -37.84 10.74
N MET A 407 13.23 -39.06 10.97
CA MET A 407 13.17 -39.64 12.30
C MET A 407 13.48 -41.14 12.29
N GLY A 408 14.20 -41.64 13.30
CA GLY A 408 14.40 -43.06 13.50
C GLY A 408 13.13 -43.71 14.05
N GLY A 409 12.69 -44.84 13.48
CA GLY A 409 11.53 -45.59 13.97
C GLY A 409 11.71 -46.14 15.39
N LYS A 410 12.96 -46.35 15.81
CA LYS A 410 13.36 -46.77 17.16
C LYS A 410 13.83 -45.62 18.07
N ASP A 411 13.78 -44.36 17.61
CA ASP A 411 14.06 -43.18 18.46
C ASP A 411 12.83 -42.86 19.34
N SER A 412 12.63 -43.67 20.37
CA SER A 412 11.45 -43.61 21.25
C SER A 412 11.62 -42.68 22.45
N ALA A 413 12.82 -42.13 22.68
CA ALA A 413 13.05 -41.17 23.76
C ALA A 413 12.10 -39.97 23.59
N TYR A 414 11.41 -39.60 24.67
CA TYR A 414 10.37 -38.56 24.67
C TYR A 414 9.27 -38.77 23.62
N ASN A 415 9.04 -40.02 23.19
CA ASN A 415 8.12 -40.37 22.10
C ASN A 415 8.43 -39.67 20.76
N ARG A 416 9.69 -39.27 20.49
CA ARG A 416 10.07 -38.53 19.28
C ARG A 416 9.55 -39.15 17.99
N ASN A 417 9.68 -40.46 17.81
CA ASN A 417 9.15 -41.19 16.65
C ASN A 417 7.62 -41.00 16.47
N LYS A 418 6.84 -41.16 17.54
CA LYS A 418 5.37 -40.98 17.51
C LYS A 418 4.99 -39.52 17.28
N VAL A 419 5.70 -38.59 17.91
CA VAL A 419 5.46 -37.16 17.77
C VAL A 419 5.79 -36.68 16.36
N ALA A 420 6.88 -37.17 15.76
CA ALA A 420 7.21 -36.90 14.36
C ALA A 420 6.12 -37.40 13.39
N ALA A 421 5.56 -38.59 13.63
CA ALA A 421 4.43 -39.11 12.87
C ALA A 421 3.18 -38.22 13.02
N SER A 422 2.85 -37.82 14.26
CA SER A 422 1.72 -36.92 14.53
C SER A 422 1.90 -35.54 13.87
N TRP A 423 3.11 -34.99 13.88
CA TRP A 423 3.41 -33.74 13.17
C TRP A 423 3.25 -33.88 11.66
N GLY A 424 3.60 -35.04 11.09
CA GLY A 424 3.28 -35.38 9.70
C GLY A 424 1.79 -35.32 9.41
N GLN A 425 0.97 -35.96 10.25
CA GLN A 425 -0.49 -35.93 10.11
C GLN A 425 -1.07 -34.50 10.22
N GLN A 426 -0.50 -33.65 11.08
CA GLN A 426 -0.90 -32.24 11.16
C GLN A 426 -0.57 -31.47 9.86
N LEU A 427 0.61 -31.71 9.29
CA LEU A 427 1.01 -31.12 8.01
C LEU A 427 0.14 -31.64 6.85
N ASP A 428 -0.23 -32.92 6.84
CA ASP A 428 -1.18 -33.51 5.89
C ASP A 428 -2.54 -32.82 5.99
N ALA A 429 -3.07 -32.65 7.20
CA ALA A 429 -4.35 -31.98 7.43
C ALA A 429 -4.31 -30.51 6.97
N LEU A 430 -3.24 -29.79 7.29
CA LEU A 430 -3.03 -28.40 6.86
C LEU A 430 -2.91 -28.29 5.34
N ARG A 431 -2.16 -29.18 4.69
CA ARG A 431 -2.04 -29.26 3.23
C ARG A 431 -3.37 -29.60 2.57
N LYS A 432 -4.16 -30.51 3.15
CA LYS A 432 -5.50 -30.86 2.65
C LYS A 432 -6.44 -29.67 2.69
N ALA A 433 -6.41 -28.86 3.77
CA ALA A 433 -7.20 -27.65 3.91
C ALA A 433 -6.68 -26.48 3.05
N ASP A 434 -5.38 -26.44 2.76
CA ASP A 434 -4.72 -25.43 1.92
C ASP A 434 -3.79 -26.09 0.90
N PRO A 435 -4.32 -26.58 -0.25
CA PRO A 435 -3.55 -27.36 -1.22
C PRO A 435 -2.35 -26.64 -1.84
N LYS A 436 -2.23 -25.32 -1.68
CA LYS A 436 -1.08 -24.53 -2.14
C LYS A 436 -0.02 -24.34 -1.04
N GLY A 437 -0.34 -24.55 0.24
CA GLY A 437 0.55 -24.34 1.38
C GLY A 437 1.14 -25.63 1.96
N TYR A 438 2.06 -25.52 2.91
CA TYR A 438 2.66 -26.64 3.67
C TYR A 438 3.28 -27.76 2.81
N PRO A 439 4.13 -27.47 1.82
CA PRO A 439 4.86 -28.52 1.11
C PRO A 439 5.80 -29.24 2.07
N HIS A 440 5.63 -30.55 2.22
CA HIS A 440 6.37 -31.30 3.23
C HIS A 440 6.74 -32.72 2.80
N LEU A 441 7.68 -33.31 3.53
CA LEU A 441 8.10 -34.69 3.39
C LEU A 441 8.41 -35.27 4.78
N VAL A 442 7.77 -36.36 5.15
CA VAL A 442 8.07 -37.08 6.40
C VAL A 442 8.67 -38.44 6.08
N LYS A 443 9.83 -38.73 6.68
CA LYS A 443 10.52 -40.01 6.58
C LYS A 443 10.82 -40.56 7.97
N ILE A 444 10.15 -41.64 8.33
CA ILE A 444 10.44 -42.43 9.53
C ILE A 444 11.15 -43.70 9.09
N TYR A 445 12.38 -43.91 9.55
CA TYR A 445 13.24 -45.04 9.16
C TYR A 445 13.05 -46.20 10.15
N PRO A 446 12.28 -47.26 9.84
CA PRO A 446 11.75 -48.20 10.84
C PRO A 446 12.81 -48.84 11.75
N ASN A 447 13.98 -49.16 11.18
CA ASN A 447 15.05 -49.88 11.86
C ASN A 447 16.13 -48.99 12.47
N LYS A 448 16.02 -47.66 12.37
CA LYS A 448 17.02 -46.72 12.87
C LYS A 448 16.63 -46.14 14.23
N GLY A 449 17.63 -45.95 15.09
CA GLY A 449 17.48 -45.27 16.38
C GLY A 449 17.69 -43.76 16.25
N HIS A 450 18.18 -43.13 17.32
CA HIS A 450 18.45 -41.69 17.33
C HIS A 450 19.45 -41.27 16.25
N TRP A 451 20.44 -42.11 15.96
CA TRP A 451 21.31 -41.97 14.79
C TRP A 451 20.73 -42.73 13.60
N MET A 452 20.54 -42.03 12.47
CA MET A 452 19.89 -42.57 11.26
C MET A 452 20.88 -43.01 10.17
N ASP A 453 22.15 -43.20 10.51
CA ASP A 453 23.22 -43.59 9.57
C ASP A 453 23.30 -42.67 8.34
N ARG A 454 23.09 -41.37 8.56
CA ARG A 454 23.06 -40.31 7.54
C ARG A 454 22.01 -40.51 6.43
N LEU A 455 21.05 -41.41 6.57
CA LEU A 455 19.94 -41.53 5.62
C LEU A 455 19.13 -40.24 5.52
N ASP A 456 19.12 -39.45 6.59
CA ASP A 456 18.55 -38.11 6.70
C ASP A 456 19.27 -37.06 5.84
N ALA A 457 20.49 -37.31 5.36
CA ALA A 457 21.17 -36.44 4.40
C ALA A 457 20.39 -36.24 3.08
N ALA A 458 19.42 -37.13 2.79
CA ALA A 458 18.45 -36.96 1.71
C ALA A 458 17.63 -35.65 1.82
N ALA A 459 17.55 -35.04 3.01
CA ALA A 459 16.92 -33.74 3.22
C ALA A 459 17.62 -32.61 2.45
N VAL A 460 18.96 -32.67 2.28
CA VAL A 460 19.74 -31.61 1.65
C VAL A 460 19.36 -31.37 0.18
N PRO A 461 19.39 -32.39 -0.70
CA PRO A 461 18.92 -32.23 -2.08
C PRO A 461 17.40 -32.02 -2.18
N TRP A 462 16.61 -32.41 -1.17
CA TRP A 462 15.18 -32.10 -1.13
C TRP A 462 14.92 -30.61 -0.88
N MET A 463 15.55 -30.03 0.15
CA MET A 463 15.46 -28.60 0.46
C MET A 463 15.95 -27.73 -0.70
N ALA A 464 17.02 -28.14 -1.39
CA ALA A 464 17.62 -27.39 -2.51
C ALA A 464 16.65 -27.10 -3.68
N LYS A 465 15.52 -27.83 -3.76
CA LYS A 465 14.48 -27.61 -4.77
C LYS A 465 13.60 -26.39 -4.49
N PHE A 466 13.62 -25.89 -3.26
CA PHE A 466 12.80 -24.77 -2.83
C PHE A 466 13.54 -23.45 -3.00
N ARG A 467 12.77 -22.42 -3.34
CA ARG A 467 13.15 -21.01 -3.28
C ARG A 467 12.14 -20.28 -2.42
N ARG A 468 12.61 -19.34 -1.60
CA ARG A 468 11.75 -18.52 -0.75
C ARG A 468 10.82 -17.69 -1.63
N ASN A 469 9.55 -17.64 -1.26
CA ASN A 469 8.60 -16.67 -1.79
C ASN A 469 8.31 -15.64 -0.71
N LEU A 470 8.97 -14.49 -0.77
CA LEU A 470 8.81 -13.43 0.22
C LEU A 470 7.48 -12.68 0.10
N HIS A 471 6.79 -12.85 -1.03
CA HIS A 471 5.53 -12.17 -1.34
C HIS A 471 4.41 -13.18 -1.59
N PRO A 472 4.13 -14.11 -0.66
CA PRO A 472 3.13 -15.14 -0.89
C PRO A 472 1.72 -14.54 -1.03
N GLU A 473 0.83 -15.23 -1.72
CA GLU A 473 -0.58 -14.83 -1.83
C GLU A 473 -1.33 -14.92 -0.50
N ARG A 474 -0.86 -15.77 0.42
CA ARG A 474 -1.49 -16.00 1.73
C ARG A 474 -0.42 -16.22 2.79
N ILE A 475 -0.63 -15.59 3.93
CA ILE A 475 0.22 -15.68 5.12
C ILE A 475 -0.62 -16.25 6.25
N VAL A 476 -0.04 -17.22 6.96
CA VAL A 476 -0.48 -17.65 8.27
C VAL A 476 0.68 -17.34 9.21
N TRP A 477 0.48 -16.37 10.10
CA TRP A 477 1.49 -15.92 11.05
C TRP A 477 1.06 -16.26 12.47
N ARG A 478 1.63 -17.34 13.00
CA ARG A 478 1.53 -17.68 14.43
C ARG A 478 2.69 -17.03 15.18
N GLN A 479 2.36 -16.14 16.11
CA GLN A 479 3.32 -15.63 17.09
C GLN A 479 3.61 -16.71 18.13
N ASP A 480 4.87 -16.81 18.53
CA ASP A 480 5.30 -17.72 19.60
C ASP A 480 5.38 -16.98 20.95
N ASP A 481 6.04 -17.57 21.95
CA ASP A 481 6.54 -16.85 23.14
C ASP A 481 7.61 -15.80 22.75
N VAL A 482 8.51 -16.17 21.83
CA VAL A 482 9.39 -15.22 21.15
C VAL A 482 8.60 -14.55 20.03
N THR A 483 8.23 -13.29 20.26
CA THR A 483 7.38 -12.52 19.33
C THR A 483 8.19 -11.70 18.33
N HIS A 484 7.70 -11.65 17.08
CA HIS A 484 8.34 -10.92 15.98
C HIS A 484 7.53 -9.72 15.53
N SER A 485 8.20 -8.65 15.12
CA SER A 485 7.55 -7.42 14.62
C SER A 485 7.17 -7.48 13.15
N ARG A 486 7.63 -8.51 12.40
CA ARG A 486 7.36 -8.66 10.98
C ARG A 486 7.28 -10.12 10.58
N PHE A 487 6.51 -10.39 9.53
CA PHE A 487 6.45 -11.69 8.87
C PHE A 487 5.96 -11.52 7.43
N TYR A 488 6.81 -11.85 6.45
CA TYR A 488 6.59 -11.56 5.03
C TYR A 488 6.28 -10.07 4.80
N TRP A 489 5.09 -9.76 4.28
CA TRP A 489 4.59 -8.41 4.01
C TRP A 489 3.69 -7.83 5.11
N LEU A 490 3.70 -8.43 6.31
CA LEU A 490 3.00 -7.94 7.49
C LEU A 490 3.98 -7.42 8.54
N ALA A 491 3.59 -6.37 9.25
CA ALA A 491 4.33 -5.83 10.38
C ALA A 491 3.39 -5.41 11.52
N VAL A 492 3.79 -5.71 12.75
CA VAL A 492 3.09 -5.36 13.99
C VAL A 492 4.11 -4.68 14.91
N ASP A 493 3.75 -3.50 15.42
CA ASP A 493 4.62 -2.78 16.34
C ASP A 493 4.79 -3.50 17.69
N ALA A 494 5.76 -3.08 18.50
CA ALA A 494 6.04 -3.72 19.78
C ALA A 494 4.84 -3.74 20.74
N LYS A 495 4.05 -2.67 20.78
CA LYS A 495 2.92 -2.52 21.71
C LYS A 495 1.71 -3.36 21.32
N ASN A 496 1.57 -3.76 20.06
CA ASN A 496 0.46 -4.57 19.56
C ASN A 496 0.80 -6.06 19.41
N ARG A 497 2.05 -6.47 19.63
CA ARG A 497 2.44 -7.89 19.55
C ARG A 497 1.74 -8.71 20.63
N LYS A 498 1.08 -9.79 20.20
CA LYS A 498 0.42 -10.75 21.10
C LYS A 498 1.01 -12.14 20.89
N GLY A 499 1.69 -12.67 21.91
CA GLY A 499 2.23 -14.04 21.88
C GLY A 499 1.12 -15.08 21.70
N ARG A 500 1.47 -16.22 21.10
CA ARG A 500 0.55 -17.36 20.86
C ARG A 500 -0.70 -17.01 20.04
N SER A 501 -0.69 -15.88 19.32
CA SER A 501 -1.81 -15.43 18.50
C SER A 501 -1.58 -15.73 17.02
N THR A 502 -2.67 -15.84 16.24
CA THR A 502 -2.61 -16.12 14.81
C THR A 502 -3.17 -14.96 14.02
N LEU A 503 -2.39 -14.44 13.07
CA LEU A 503 -2.82 -13.48 12.06
C LEU A 503 -2.82 -14.16 10.68
N ILE A 504 -3.93 -14.04 9.96
CA ILE A 504 -4.09 -14.59 8.62
C ILE A 504 -4.48 -13.48 7.66
N ALA A 505 -3.71 -13.35 6.58
CA ALA A 505 -3.98 -12.39 5.52
C ALA A 505 -3.75 -13.03 4.15
N SER A 506 -4.55 -12.64 3.16
CA SER A 506 -4.41 -13.04 1.77
C SER A 506 -4.49 -11.85 0.83
N ARG A 507 -3.95 -12.00 -0.38
CA ARG A 507 -3.97 -10.99 -1.43
C ARG A 507 -4.43 -11.60 -2.75
N LYS A 508 -5.22 -10.84 -3.50
CA LYS A 508 -5.64 -11.16 -4.87
C LYS A 508 -5.85 -9.88 -5.65
N GLY A 509 -5.05 -9.68 -6.70
CA GLY A 509 -5.07 -8.43 -7.47
C GLY A 509 -4.74 -7.22 -6.59
N GLN A 510 -5.55 -6.16 -6.67
CA GLN A 510 -5.44 -4.93 -5.86
C GLN A 510 -6.07 -5.05 -4.45
N THR A 511 -6.50 -6.24 -4.04
CA THR A 511 -7.23 -6.44 -2.77
C THR A 511 -6.41 -7.30 -1.80
N ILE A 512 -6.31 -6.81 -0.56
CA ILE A 512 -5.75 -7.54 0.58
C ILE A 512 -6.88 -7.82 1.58
N GLN A 513 -7.09 -9.08 1.87
CA GLN A 513 -8.05 -9.57 2.83
C GLN A 513 -7.33 -9.92 4.13
N ILE A 514 -7.73 -9.26 5.22
CA ILE A 514 -7.38 -9.71 6.57
C ILE A 514 -8.50 -10.68 6.99
N GLU A 515 -8.13 -11.92 7.26
CA GLU A 515 -9.08 -12.99 7.60
C GLU A 515 -9.15 -13.18 9.10
N THR A 516 -8.03 -13.02 9.78
CA THR A 516 -7.95 -13.06 11.24
C THR A 516 -6.87 -12.09 11.68
N SER A 517 -7.19 -11.22 12.62
CA SER A 517 -6.23 -10.32 13.25
C SER A 517 -6.44 -10.31 14.76
N PRO A 518 -5.41 -10.64 15.56
CA PRO A 518 -5.46 -10.56 17.01
C PRO A 518 -4.99 -9.18 17.53
N VAL A 519 -4.68 -8.24 16.62
CA VAL A 519 -4.03 -6.97 16.92
C VAL A 519 -4.91 -5.78 16.53
N LYS A 520 -4.81 -4.68 17.30
CA LYS A 520 -5.56 -3.44 17.02
C LYS A 520 -5.00 -2.64 15.86
N ARG A 521 -3.69 -2.76 15.61
CA ARG A 521 -2.99 -2.08 14.52
C ARG A 521 -2.11 -3.07 13.76
N LEU A 522 -2.20 -3.01 12.43
CA LEU A 522 -1.41 -3.83 11.52
C LEU A 522 -0.82 -2.93 10.44
N THR A 523 0.44 -3.14 10.09
CA THR A 523 1.07 -2.48 8.93
C THR A 523 1.23 -3.49 7.81
N ILE A 524 0.74 -3.12 6.64
CA ILE A 524 0.86 -3.89 5.40
C ILE A 524 1.96 -3.27 4.56
N ARG A 525 2.94 -4.09 4.17
CA ARG A 525 4.09 -3.69 3.36
C ARG A 525 3.90 -4.09 1.92
N LEU A 526 4.20 -3.18 1.01
CA LEU A 526 3.80 -3.29 -0.39
C LEU A 526 4.96 -2.98 -1.31
N ASN A 527 4.99 -3.66 -2.45
CA ASN A 527 5.89 -3.35 -3.55
C ASN A 527 5.26 -3.73 -4.89
N ASP A 528 5.84 -3.24 -5.97
CA ASP A 528 5.38 -3.44 -7.35
C ASP A 528 5.39 -4.89 -7.84
N SER A 529 6.03 -5.83 -7.11
CA SER A 529 5.97 -7.26 -7.46
C SER A 529 4.69 -7.94 -6.95
N MET A 530 3.97 -7.29 -6.03
CA MET A 530 2.77 -7.83 -5.40
C MET A 530 1.49 -7.33 -6.04
N LEU A 531 1.47 -6.05 -6.42
CA LEU A 531 0.31 -5.31 -6.91
C LEU A 531 0.76 -4.03 -7.64
N ASP A 532 -0.17 -3.36 -8.31
CA ASP A 532 0.05 -2.09 -9.01
C ASP A 532 -0.11 -0.93 -8.02
N LEU A 533 1.01 -0.36 -7.58
CA LEU A 533 1.04 0.77 -6.64
C LEU A 533 0.58 2.10 -7.27
N ASP A 534 0.38 2.15 -8.58
CA ASP A 534 -0.17 3.33 -9.28
C ASP A 534 -1.71 3.29 -9.33
N LYS A 535 -2.32 2.24 -8.77
CA LYS A 535 -3.78 2.08 -8.64
C LYS A 535 -4.21 1.97 -7.18
N PRO A 536 -5.47 2.33 -6.86
CA PRO A 536 -5.98 2.16 -5.51
C PRO A 536 -5.86 0.70 -5.04
N ILE A 537 -5.51 0.54 -3.77
CA ILE A 537 -5.35 -0.76 -3.10
C ILE A 537 -6.43 -0.86 -2.04
N ARG A 538 -7.21 -1.92 -2.08
CA ARG A 538 -8.25 -2.17 -1.08
C ARG A 538 -7.73 -3.10 0.01
N ILE A 539 -7.87 -2.69 1.26
CA ILE A 539 -7.61 -3.55 2.43
C ILE A 539 -8.92 -3.71 3.19
N GLN A 540 -9.33 -4.94 3.48
CA GLN A 540 -10.61 -5.22 4.10
C GLN A 540 -10.53 -6.41 5.09
N SER A 541 -11.46 -6.45 6.04
CA SER A 541 -11.64 -7.54 7.01
C SER A 541 -13.12 -7.96 7.03
N GLY A 542 -13.45 -9.13 6.49
CA GLY A 542 -14.83 -9.47 6.15
C GLY A 542 -15.44 -8.42 5.21
N LYS A 543 -16.55 -7.80 5.62
CA LYS A 543 -17.22 -6.70 4.89
C LYS A 543 -16.66 -5.32 5.24
N LEU A 544 -15.82 -5.20 6.27
CA LEU A 544 -15.28 -3.92 6.72
C LEU A 544 -14.15 -3.48 5.79
N LYS A 545 -14.34 -2.34 5.13
CA LYS A 545 -13.31 -1.69 4.32
C LYS A 545 -12.40 -0.84 5.22
N LEU A 546 -11.16 -1.29 5.41
CA LEU A 546 -10.17 -0.64 6.27
C LEU A 546 -9.33 0.41 5.53
N HIS A 547 -9.13 0.23 4.21
CA HIS A 547 -8.38 1.16 3.37
C HIS A 547 -8.80 1.04 1.90
N GLU A 548 -8.81 2.15 1.15
CA GLU A 548 -8.87 2.16 -0.32
C GLU A 548 -8.32 3.47 -0.88
N ALA A 549 -7.03 3.49 -1.20
CA ALA A 549 -6.35 4.61 -1.81
C ALA A 549 -5.12 4.14 -2.60
N VAL A 550 -4.53 5.02 -3.40
CA VAL A 550 -3.17 4.81 -3.91
C VAL A 550 -2.19 4.99 -2.76
N VAL A 551 -1.23 4.07 -2.66
CA VAL A 551 -0.22 4.07 -1.59
C VAL A 551 1.12 4.46 -2.20
N PRO A 552 1.72 5.58 -1.77
CA PRO A 552 2.93 6.09 -2.40
C PRO A 552 4.14 5.21 -2.10
N ARG A 553 5.02 5.09 -3.10
CA ARG A 553 6.38 4.61 -2.89
C ARG A 553 7.16 5.69 -2.15
N THR A 554 7.91 5.37 -1.10
CA THR A 554 8.65 6.37 -0.31
C THR A 554 10.05 5.89 0.06
N LEU A 555 10.98 6.83 0.24
CA LEU A 555 12.31 6.51 0.77
C LEU A 555 12.25 6.04 2.23
N ALA A 556 11.27 6.53 2.99
CA ALA A 556 11.03 6.11 4.37
C ALA A 556 10.73 4.59 4.44
N ALA A 557 9.79 4.09 3.62
CA ALA A 557 9.48 2.66 3.57
C ALA A 557 10.69 1.81 3.11
N LEU A 558 11.40 2.27 2.08
CA LEU A 558 12.63 1.62 1.60
C LEU A 558 13.69 1.52 2.71
N SER A 559 13.96 2.61 3.42
CA SER A 559 14.96 2.68 4.49
C SER A 559 14.57 1.81 5.68
N THR A 560 13.34 1.90 6.15
CA THR A 560 12.84 1.16 7.31
C THR A 560 12.91 -0.34 7.05
N THR A 561 12.38 -0.80 5.92
CA THR A 561 12.32 -2.23 5.62
C THR A 561 13.68 -2.83 5.29
N LEU A 562 14.60 -2.06 4.70
CA LEU A 562 15.99 -2.48 4.55
C LEU A 562 16.69 -2.64 5.90
N GLN A 563 16.57 -1.65 6.80
CA GLN A 563 17.20 -1.69 8.13
C GLN A 563 16.69 -2.86 8.99
N GLU A 564 15.41 -3.22 8.87
CA GLU A 564 14.82 -4.30 9.67
C GLU A 564 15.16 -5.72 9.19
N ARG A 565 15.52 -5.90 7.91
CA ARG A 565 15.73 -7.24 7.33
C ARG A 565 17.16 -7.45 6.83
N GLY A 566 17.83 -6.42 6.32
CA GLY A 566 19.16 -6.57 5.73
C GLY A 566 19.17 -7.43 4.47
N ASP A 567 18.08 -7.39 3.71
CA ASP A 567 17.82 -8.28 2.58
C ASP A 567 17.36 -7.45 1.37
N PRO A 568 18.10 -7.47 0.24
CA PRO A 568 17.76 -6.67 -0.93
C PRO A 568 16.44 -7.09 -1.58
N ASN A 569 16.04 -8.36 -1.46
CA ASN A 569 14.77 -8.85 -2.01
C ASN A 569 13.60 -8.50 -1.09
N GLY A 570 13.85 -8.22 0.19
CA GLY A 570 12.86 -7.87 1.19
C GLY A 570 12.67 -6.39 1.50
N VAL A 571 13.17 -5.52 0.63
CA VAL A 571 12.90 -4.07 0.70
C VAL A 571 11.53 -3.77 0.07
N PHE A 572 10.59 -3.31 0.90
CA PHE A 572 9.28 -2.85 0.44
C PHE A 572 9.30 -1.35 0.16
N THR A 573 8.54 -0.92 -0.83
CA THR A 573 8.56 0.46 -1.32
C THR A 573 7.47 1.32 -0.70
N ALA A 574 6.42 0.70 -0.14
CA ALA A 574 5.24 1.36 0.37
C ALA A 574 4.73 0.64 1.63
N GLU A 575 4.05 1.38 2.51
CA GLU A 575 3.44 0.83 3.73
C GLU A 575 2.07 1.48 3.98
N VAL A 576 1.13 0.69 4.51
CA VAL A 576 -0.16 1.17 5.01
C VAL A 576 -0.37 0.64 6.41
N SER A 577 -0.50 1.51 7.41
CA SER A 577 -1.01 1.12 8.71
C SER A 577 -2.54 1.16 8.70
N ILE A 578 -3.17 0.06 9.10
CA ILE A 578 -4.61 -0.03 9.35
C ILE A 578 -4.84 -0.21 10.85
N GLU A 579 -5.91 0.41 11.34
CA GLU A 579 -6.41 0.25 12.70
C GLU A 579 -7.86 -0.22 12.60
N TRP A 580 -8.24 -1.17 13.46
CA TRP A 580 -9.64 -1.58 13.53
C TRP A 580 -10.42 -0.47 14.24
N PRO A 581 -11.60 -0.08 13.73
CA PRO A 581 -12.48 0.81 14.47
C PRO A 581 -12.79 0.16 15.81
N GLU A 582 -12.75 0.95 16.89
CA GLU A 582 -13.26 0.49 18.18
C GLU A 582 -14.71 0.01 17.96
N PRO A 583 -15.13 -1.12 18.56
CA PRO A 583 -16.52 -1.52 18.47
C PRO A 583 -17.36 -0.34 18.92
N ASP A 584 -18.35 0.05 18.13
CA ASP A 584 -19.30 1.10 18.52
C ASP A 584 -19.74 0.75 19.93
N SER A 585 -19.29 1.55 20.91
CA SER A 585 -19.90 1.55 22.22
C SER A 585 -21.32 2.00 21.94
N ALA A 586 -22.22 1.03 21.77
CA ALA A 586 -23.63 1.28 21.85
C ALA A 586 -23.79 2.15 23.09
N LYS A 587 -24.24 3.39 22.86
CA LYS A 587 -24.68 4.26 23.94
C LYS A 587 -25.82 3.49 24.61
N GLU A 588 -25.48 2.69 25.61
CA GLU A 588 -26.33 2.41 26.75
C GLU A 588 -26.51 3.73 27.50
N THR A 589 -27.20 4.68 26.86
CA THR A 589 -28.12 5.53 27.60
C THR A 589 -29.30 4.62 27.95
N ALA A 590 -29.07 3.78 28.96
CA ALA A 590 -30.15 3.29 29.79
C ALA A 590 -30.86 4.54 30.32
N LYS A 591 -32.03 4.83 29.76
CA LYS A 591 -33.04 5.64 30.43
C LYS A 591 -33.29 4.95 31.78
N LYS A 592 -32.75 5.54 32.85
CA LYS A 592 -33.33 5.42 34.18
C LYS A 592 -34.62 6.21 34.23
#